data_AF-A0AAD9MN01-F1
#
_entry.id   AF-A0AAD9MN01-F1
#
_cell.length_a   1.000
_cell.length_b   1.000
_cell.length_c   1.000
_cell.angle_alpha   90.00
_cell.angle_beta   90.00
_cell.angle_gamma   90.00
#
_symmetry.space_group_name_H-M   'P 1'
#
loop_
_entity.id
_entity.type
_entity.pdbx_description
1 polymer ?
#
loop_
_entity_poly.entity_id
_entity_poly.type
_entity_poly.pdbx_seq_one_letter_code
_entity_poly.pdbx_strand_id
1 'polypeptide(L)'
;MKVARRQRLQQNIGARNGNDSPASKSSEAEFEPKDAEPLEDDDEEEEEEEDSDDEEEYAGSQEFHGSLDGTGLRIGIVIARFNELITKPLLTGAKEMLERHWVDVDEDVDVAWVPGSFELPVVAKAMARSGKYDAIIAIGAVVRGATGHYEAVVGAATSGTMNATVDTGVPVVFNVLTCDTMEQAMDRAGGKAGNKGAEAAIVAVEMANLLAEMRDVGAAADITVWGNREPILPLRRAIWIVTGGLWLAILYCVAAVGMLCTIVFAPFALQVFRIAMFALDGGITLEPYASFMENPAHPYTIAGNICWALLFGWQLVLAHLGAALVQALSIVGLSTAIVNVQMATYVM
;
A
#
# COMPACT_ATOMS: atom_id res chain seq x y z
N MET A 1 -5.88 35.50 -17.08
CA MET A 1 -5.60 35.99 -15.71
C MET A 1 -4.45 35.29 -14.98
N LYS A 2 -4.12 34.02 -15.29
CA LYS A 2 -3.01 33.26 -14.66
C LYS A 2 -1.58 33.72 -15.06
N VAL A 3 -1.39 34.26 -16.26
CA VAL A 3 -0.05 34.71 -16.75
C VAL A 3 0.41 36.01 -16.07
N ALA A 4 -0.51 36.94 -15.78
CA ALA A 4 -0.19 38.23 -15.16
C ALA A 4 0.22 38.13 -13.68
N ARG A 5 -0.19 37.05 -12.98
CA ARG A 5 0.18 36.81 -11.57
C ARG A 5 1.59 36.23 -11.44
N ARG A 6 2.06 35.50 -12.47
CA ARG A 6 3.42 34.93 -12.56
C ARG A 6 4.50 36.01 -12.66
N GLN A 7 4.23 37.10 -13.39
CA GLN A 7 5.17 38.21 -13.58
C GLN A 7 5.30 39.11 -12.34
N ARG A 8 4.23 39.29 -11.55
CA ARG A 8 4.30 40.10 -10.31
C ARG A 8 5.11 39.43 -9.20
N LEU A 9 5.16 38.09 -9.16
CA LEU A 9 5.96 37.35 -8.18
C LEU A 9 7.47 37.40 -8.50
N GLN A 10 7.84 37.34 -9.78
CA GLN A 10 9.25 37.45 -10.18
C GLN A 10 9.81 38.86 -9.99
N GLN A 11 9.00 39.91 -10.18
CA GLN A 11 9.44 41.30 -9.93
C GLN A 11 9.65 41.61 -8.44
N ASN A 12 8.95 40.94 -7.53
CA ASN A 12 9.11 41.17 -6.09
C ASN A 12 10.34 40.48 -5.48
N ILE A 13 10.95 39.50 -6.18
CA ILE A 13 12.13 38.77 -5.71
C ILE A 13 13.43 39.50 -6.11
N GLY A 14 13.44 40.19 -7.26
CA GLY A 14 14.60 40.95 -7.74
C GLY A 14 14.93 42.21 -6.93
N ALA A 15 14.03 42.68 -6.05
CA ALA A 15 14.20 43.94 -5.30
C ALA A 15 14.75 43.75 -3.87
N ARG A 16 15.03 42.52 -3.42
CA ARG A 16 15.46 42.24 -2.03
C ARG A 16 16.93 41.86 -1.84
N ASN A 17 17.73 41.73 -2.90
CA ASN A 17 19.17 41.49 -2.80
C ASN A 17 19.98 42.79 -3.00
N GLY A 18 19.59 43.83 -2.26
CA GLY A 18 20.40 45.04 -2.06
C GLY A 18 21.28 44.84 -0.84
N ASN A 19 22.57 44.66 -1.09
CA ASN A 19 23.68 44.69 -0.15
C ASN A 19 23.58 45.87 0.84
N ASP A 20 23.53 45.62 2.15
CA ASP A 20 23.91 46.59 3.19
C ASP A 20 23.91 45.95 4.60
N SER A 21 25.10 45.74 5.18
CA SER A 21 25.27 45.79 6.64
C SER A 21 26.70 46.21 7.03
N PRO A 22 26.85 47.13 8.01
CA PRO A 22 28.05 47.92 8.17
C PRO A 22 29.09 47.29 9.11
N ALA A 23 30.35 47.62 8.83
CA ALA A 23 31.52 47.31 9.63
C ALA A 23 31.45 47.95 11.04
N SER A 24 31.88 47.20 12.06
CA SER A 24 32.26 47.74 13.37
C SER A 24 33.72 47.36 13.68
N LYS A 25 34.49 48.37 14.08
CA LYS A 25 35.89 48.29 14.53
C LYS A 25 35.95 48.06 16.04
N SER A 26 36.83 47.17 16.49
CA SER A 26 37.52 47.24 17.80
C SER A 26 38.72 46.27 17.77
N SER A 27 39.93 46.80 17.60
CA SER A 27 40.95 47.08 18.63
C SER A 27 41.95 45.93 18.78
N GLU A 28 43.20 46.25 18.48
CA GLU A 28 44.40 45.42 18.43
C GLU A 28 44.76 44.79 19.79
N ALA A 29 45.30 43.56 19.72
CA ALA A 29 46.26 43.04 20.69
C ALA A 29 47.18 42.05 19.97
N GLU A 30 48.42 42.47 19.73
CA GLU A 30 49.54 41.64 19.28
C GLU A 30 49.86 40.54 20.31
N PHE A 31 50.08 39.31 19.83
CA PHE A 31 50.76 38.25 20.58
C PHE A 31 51.67 37.46 19.63
N GLU A 32 52.97 37.63 19.80
CA GLU A 32 54.03 36.95 19.03
C GLU A 32 54.08 35.44 19.33
N PRO A 33 54.32 34.57 18.33
CA PRO A 33 54.67 33.17 18.58
C PRO A 33 56.20 33.01 18.68
N LYS A 34 56.64 32.35 19.77
CA LYS A 34 58.02 31.89 19.98
C LYS A 34 58.25 30.50 19.36
N ASP A 35 59.32 30.42 18.57
CA ASP A 35 60.31 29.35 18.43
C ASP A 35 59.86 27.87 18.47
N ALA A 36 59.98 27.18 17.33
CA ALA A 36 60.42 25.78 17.25
C ALA A 36 61.06 25.48 15.88
N GLU A 37 62.26 24.87 15.92
CA GLU A 37 63.24 24.64 14.85
C GLU A 37 62.91 23.44 13.91
N PRO A 38 63.59 23.30 12.75
CA PRO A 38 63.28 22.31 11.70
C PRO A 38 64.13 21.03 11.80
N LEU A 39 63.59 19.87 11.39
CA LEU A 39 64.29 18.59 11.19
C LEU A 39 63.64 17.90 9.98
N GLU A 40 64.30 17.89 8.82
CA GLU A 40 65.26 16.90 8.28
C GLU A 40 64.54 15.86 7.41
N ASP A 41 64.86 15.93 6.11
CA ASP A 41 64.46 15.03 5.03
C ASP A 41 65.17 13.69 5.19
N ASP A 42 64.42 12.58 5.21
CA ASP A 42 64.95 11.23 4.97
C ASP A 42 64.10 10.58 3.87
N ASP A 43 64.77 10.31 2.76
CA ASP A 43 64.26 9.63 1.56
C ASP A 43 64.02 8.14 1.85
N GLU A 44 62.77 7.69 1.80
CA GLU A 44 62.44 6.27 1.57
C GLU A 44 61.57 6.17 0.31
N GLU A 45 62.17 5.67 -0.77
CA GLU A 45 61.50 5.27 -2.00
C GLU A 45 60.61 4.04 -1.71
N GLU A 46 59.30 4.27 -1.51
CA GLU A 46 58.30 3.21 -1.64
C GLU A 46 57.83 3.16 -3.09
N GLU A 47 58.17 2.08 -3.79
CA GLU A 47 57.64 1.77 -5.12
C GLU A 47 56.11 1.58 -5.01
N GLU A 48 55.33 2.58 -5.44
CA GLU A 48 53.89 2.42 -5.64
C GLU A 48 53.67 1.44 -6.80
N GLU A 49 53.36 0.17 -6.47
CA GLU A 49 52.81 -0.78 -7.42
C GLU A 49 51.49 -0.18 -7.95
N GLU A 50 51.46 0.19 -9.24
CA GLU A 50 50.24 0.47 -9.98
C GLU A 50 49.42 -0.83 -10.05
N ASP A 51 48.64 -1.10 -9.00
CA ASP A 51 47.47 -1.99 -9.11
C ASP A 51 46.48 -1.26 -10.02
N SER A 52 46.57 -1.58 -11.31
CA SER A 52 45.51 -1.35 -12.26
C SER A 52 44.32 -2.21 -11.85
N ASP A 53 43.58 -1.74 -10.85
CA ASP A 53 42.25 -2.23 -10.55
C ASP A 53 41.42 -2.00 -11.81
N ASP A 54 41.24 -3.09 -12.57
CA ASP A 54 40.26 -3.20 -13.62
C ASP A 54 38.91 -2.72 -13.06
N GLU A 55 38.52 -1.48 -13.38
CA GLU A 55 37.18 -0.97 -13.20
C GLU A 55 36.25 -1.82 -14.07
N GLU A 56 35.86 -3.00 -13.56
CA GLU A 56 34.68 -3.71 -14.02
C GLU A 56 33.51 -2.73 -13.85
N GLU A 57 33.11 -2.13 -14.97
CA GLU A 57 31.92 -1.30 -15.13
C GLU A 57 30.70 -2.11 -14.68
N TYR A 58 30.40 -2.08 -13.37
CA TYR A 58 29.16 -2.58 -12.81
C TYR A 58 28.03 -1.84 -13.53
N ALA A 59 27.25 -2.56 -14.33
CA ALA A 59 26.05 -2.04 -14.97
C ALA A 59 25.24 -1.22 -13.95
N GLY A 60 25.25 0.10 -14.14
CA GLY A 60 25.04 1.08 -13.07
C GLY A 60 23.73 0.92 -12.30
N SER A 61 23.83 1.00 -10.97
CA SER A 61 22.67 1.12 -10.09
C SER A 61 21.91 2.41 -10.36
N GLN A 62 20.60 2.34 -10.54
CA GLN A 62 19.72 3.51 -10.62
C GLN A 62 19.14 3.85 -9.24
N GLU A 63 19.19 5.13 -8.88
CA GLU A 63 18.56 5.67 -7.66
C GLU A 63 17.29 6.45 -8.03
N PHE A 64 16.22 6.27 -7.24
CA PHE A 64 14.94 6.94 -7.44
C PHE A 64 14.61 7.81 -6.23
N HIS A 65 14.16 9.05 -6.47
CA HIS A 65 13.84 10.01 -5.41
C HIS A 65 12.50 10.69 -5.69
N GLY A 66 11.57 10.56 -4.75
CA GLY A 66 10.26 11.20 -4.85
C GLY A 66 10.36 12.72 -4.87
N SER A 67 9.78 13.36 -5.89
CA SER A 67 9.59 14.81 -5.90
C SER A 67 8.64 15.25 -4.78
N LEU A 68 8.84 16.48 -4.27
CA LEU A 68 7.90 17.13 -3.34
C LEU A 68 6.86 18.02 -4.06
N ASP A 69 6.74 17.93 -5.38
CA ASP A 69 5.70 18.61 -6.15
C ASP A 69 4.41 17.78 -6.17
N GLY A 70 3.37 18.27 -5.51
CA GLY A 70 2.07 17.62 -5.45
C GLY A 70 1.10 18.02 -6.55
N THR A 71 1.55 18.78 -7.56
CA THR A 71 0.69 19.22 -8.67
C THR A 71 0.01 18.04 -9.36
N GLY A 72 -1.32 18.00 -9.29
CA GLY A 72 -2.14 16.96 -9.93
C GLY A 72 -2.28 15.65 -9.14
N LEU A 73 -1.67 15.57 -7.94
CA LEU A 73 -1.87 14.43 -7.04
C LEU A 73 -3.23 14.51 -6.33
N ARG A 74 -3.90 13.36 -6.22
CA ARG A 74 -5.12 13.19 -5.43
C ARG A 74 -4.84 12.50 -4.12
N ILE A 75 -5.14 13.17 -3.02
CA ILE A 75 -4.82 12.70 -1.68
C ILE A 75 -6.09 12.34 -0.91
N GLY A 76 -6.15 11.12 -0.42
CA GLY A 76 -7.18 10.70 0.52
C GLY A 76 -6.74 10.97 1.95
N ILE A 77 -7.60 11.52 2.80
CA ILE A 77 -7.34 11.63 4.23
C ILE A 77 -8.42 10.88 4.99
N VAL A 78 -8.03 9.90 5.80
CA VAL A 78 -8.93 9.24 6.74
C VAL A 78 -8.60 9.69 8.15
N ILE A 79 -9.57 10.19 8.89
CA ILE A 79 -9.35 10.79 10.21
C ILE A 79 -10.28 10.22 11.28
N ALA A 80 -9.70 9.88 12.43
CA ALA A 80 -10.44 9.49 13.62
C ALA A 80 -11.04 10.71 14.35
N ARG A 81 -12.31 10.61 14.72
CA ARG A 81 -12.99 11.56 15.61
C ARG A 81 -12.55 11.40 17.06
N PHE A 82 -12.18 10.20 17.50
CA PHE A 82 -11.66 10.06 18.86
C PHE A 82 -10.38 10.90 19.04
N ASN A 83 -10.29 11.67 20.13
CA ASN A 83 -9.27 12.69 20.37
C ASN A 83 -9.24 13.86 19.37
N GLU A 84 -10.40 14.42 18.99
CA GLU A 84 -10.48 15.57 18.06
C GLU A 84 -9.62 16.78 18.43
N LEU A 85 -9.36 17.01 19.73
CA LEU A 85 -8.46 18.08 20.18
C LEU A 85 -7.04 17.93 19.64
N ILE A 86 -6.66 16.72 19.25
CA ILE A 86 -5.36 16.36 18.67
C ILE A 86 -5.51 16.13 17.16
N THR A 87 -6.50 15.35 16.73
CA THR A 87 -6.63 14.95 15.32
C THR A 87 -7.02 16.11 14.40
N LYS A 88 -7.80 17.10 14.87
CA LYS A 88 -8.13 18.29 14.06
C LYS A 88 -6.90 19.17 13.77
N PRO A 89 -6.05 19.54 14.74
CA PRO A 89 -4.80 20.22 14.44
C PRO A 89 -3.87 19.45 13.49
N LEU A 90 -3.82 18.11 13.59
CA LEU A 90 -3.08 17.28 12.62
C LEU A 90 -3.66 17.39 11.21
N LEU A 91 -4.99 17.32 11.07
CA LEU A 91 -5.66 17.51 9.78
C LEU A 91 -5.37 18.88 9.17
N THR A 92 -5.47 19.94 9.97
CA THR A 92 -5.18 21.30 9.51
C THR A 92 -3.74 21.41 9.04
N GLY A 93 -2.78 20.90 9.84
CA GLY A 93 -1.36 20.89 9.45
C GLY A 93 -1.09 20.08 8.18
N ALA A 94 -1.75 18.94 8.01
CA ALA A 94 -1.65 18.15 6.79
C ALA A 94 -2.15 18.94 5.57
N LYS A 95 -3.34 19.53 5.65
CA LYS A 95 -3.91 20.32 4.55
C LYS A 95 -3.07 21.54 4.19
N GLU A 96 -2.63 22.30 5.19
CA GLU A 96 -1.76 23.46 4.95
C GLU A 96 -0.44 23.06 4.29
N MET A 97 0.11 21.90 4.66
CA MET A 97 1.33 21.41 4.04
C MET A 97 1.10 20.90 2.62
N LEU A 98 0.01 20.18 2.35
CA LEU A 98 -0.37 19.78 0.99
C LEU A 98 -0.51 21.00 0.07
N GLU A 99 -1.13 22.08 0.54
CA GLU A 99 -1.27 23.33 -0.23
C GLU A 99 0.10 23.98 -0.53
N ARG A 100 1.03 23.99 0.45
CA ARG A 100 2.41 24.48 0.24
C ARG A 100 3.18 23.67 -0.80
N HIS A 101 2.80 22.41 -0.97
CA HIS A 101 3.34 21.49 -1.96
C HIS A 101 2.47 21.40 -3.23
N TRP A 102 1.66 22.43 -3.52
CA TRP A 102 0.91 22.59 -4.78
C TRP A 102 -0.21 21.58 -5.05
N VAL A 103 -0.66 20.85 -4.02
CA VAL A 103 -1.92 20.08 -4.10
C VAL A 103 -3.09 21.04 -3.95
N ASP A 104 -4.08 20.96 -4.84
CA ASP A 104 -5.32 21.73 -4.69
C ASP A 104 -6.19 21.08 -3.60
N VAL A 105 -6.21 21.68 -2.41
CA VAL A 105 -6.87 21.10 -1.24
C VAL A 105 -8.40 21.08 -1.37
N ASP A 106 -8.98 21.93 -2.21
CA ASP A 106 -10.43 21.99 -2.38
C ASP A 106 -10.92 20.98 -3.42
N GLU A 107 -10.11 20.68 -4.45
CA GLU A 107 -10.50 19.80 -5.56
C GLU A 107 -9.89 18.39 -5.49
N ASP A 108 -8.68 18.24 -4.96
CA ASP A 108 -7.90 16.99 -5.03
C ASP A 108 -7.67 16.33 -3.65
N VAL A 109 -8.26 16.87 -2.57
CA VAL A 109 -8.17 16.29 -1.22
C VAL A 109 -9.54 15.92 -0.66
N ASP A 110 -9.80 14.62 -0.50
CA ASP A 110 -10.99 14.10 0.15
C ASP A 110 -10.73 13.73 1.61
N VAL A 111 -11.67 14.02 2.51
CA VAL A 111 -11.56 13.70 3.94
C VAL A 111 -12.69 12.78 4.40
N ALA A 112 -12.36 11.58 4.86
CA ALA A 112 -13.28 10.60 5.42
C ALA A 112 -13.14 10.51 6.95
N TRP A 113 -14.23 10.72 7.68
CA TRP A 113 -14.24 10.71 9.14
C TRP A 113 -14.72 9.37 9.72
N VAL A 114 -13.87 8.72 10.51
CA VAL A 114 -14.17 7.47 11.22
C VAL A 114 -14.32 7.69 12.73
N PRO A 115 -14.99 6.79 13.47
CA PRO A 115 -15.19 6.96 14.91
C PRO A 115 -13.87 7.00 15.70
N GLY A 116 -12.97 6.02 15.50
CA GLY A 116 -11.70 5.94 16.20
C GLY A 116 -10.56 5.43 15.33
N SER A 117 -9.35 5.38 15.89
CA SER A 117 -8.15 4.93 15.17
C SER A 117 -8.22 3.48 14.69
N PHE A 118 -9.06 2.66 15.34
CA PHE A 118 -9.26 1.25 14.98
C PHE A 118 -9.92 1.09 13.60
N GLU A 119 -10.76 2.04 13.19
CA GLU A 119 -11.46 2.02 11.91
C GLU A 119 -10.66 2.66 10.76
N LEU A 120 -9.50 3.27 11.03
CA LEU A 120 -8.68 3.90 9.98
C LEU A 120 -8.30 2.93 8.85
N PRO A 121 -7.82 1.70 9.13
CA PRO A 121 -7.35 0.79 8.08
C PRO A 121 -8.42 0.42 7.05
N VAL A 122 -9.65 0.13 7.49
CA VAL A 122 -10.70 -0.35 6.59
C VAL A 122 -11.14 0.74 5.61
N VAL A 123 -11.21 2.00 6.08
CA VAL A 123 -11.58 3.12 5.22
C VAL A 123 -10.41 3.53 4.34
N ALA A 124 -9.17 3.50 4.84
CA ALA A 124 -7.99 3.77 4.01
C ALA A 124 -7.87 2.75 2.87
N LYS A 125 -8.05 1.46 3.15
CA LYS A 125 -8.06 0.40 2.14
C LYS A 125 -9.18 0.59 1.11
N ALA A 126 -10.38 0.97 1.55
CA ALA A 126 -11.50 1.24 0.65
C ALA A 126 -11.24 2.45 -0.26
N MET A 127 -10.65 3.52 0.27
CA MET A 127 -10.22 4.67 -0.53
C MET A 127 -9.15 4.27 -1.54
N ALA A 128 -8.11 3.54 -1.13
CA ALA A 128 -7.03 3.09 -2.03
C ALA A 128 -7.56 2.24 -3.18
N ARG A 129 -8.40 1.25 -2.88
CA ARG A 129 -9.02 0.36 -3.88
C ARG A 129 -9.93 1.07 -4.87
N SER A 130 -10.40 2.28 -4.55
CA SER A 130 -11.22 3.05 -5.49
C SER A 130 -10.45 3.47 -6.75
N GLY A 131 -9.11 3.46 -6.72
CA GLY A 131 -8.25 3.92 -7.82
C GLY A 131 -8.31 5.44 -8.04
N LYS A 132 -8.86 6.20 -7.07
CA LYS A 132 -9.01 7.66 -7.18
C LYS A 132 -7.85 8.45 -6.59
N TYR A 133 -7.10 7.86 -5.67
CA TYR A 133 -6.09 8.55 -4.87
C TYR A 133 -4.70 7.99 -5.16
N ASP A 134 -3.72 8.87 -5.20
CA ASP A 134 -2.31 8.56 -5.42
C ASP A 134 -1.59 8.27 -4.10
N ALA A 135 -2.08 8.85 -2.99
CA ALA A 135 -1.67 8.52 -1.63
C ALA A 135 -2.80 8.73 -0.63
N ILE A 136 -2.68 8.11 0.55
CA ILE A 136 -3.64 8.25 1.64
C ILE A 136 -2.92 8.60 2.94
N ILE A 137 -3.51 9.48 3.75
CA ILE A 137 -3.01 9.83 5.08
C ILE A 137 -4.02 9.35 6.12
N ALA A 138 -3.59 8.44 7.00
CA ALA A 138 -4.41 7.92 8.10
C ALA A 138 -4.10 8.67 9.40
N ILE A 139 -4.97 9.60 9.79
CA ILE A 139 -4.79 10.49 10.95
C ILE A 139 -5.55 9.95 12.17
N GLY A 140 -4.84 9.78 13.29
CA GLY A 140 -5.45 9.40 14.56
C GLY A 140 -4.62 9.82 15.76
N ALA A 141 -5.17 9.64 16.96
CA ALA A 141 -4.44 9.81 18.20
C ALA A 141 -4.95 8.82 19.25
N VAL A 142 -4.05 8.08 19.86
CA VAL A 142 -4.31 7.13 20.94
C VAL A 142 -3.40 7.51 22.11
N VAL A 143 -4.01 7.85 23.23
CA VAL A 143 -3.31 8.20 24.46
C VAL A 143 -3.46 7.06 25.46
N ARG A 144 -2.36 6.64 26.09
CA ARG A 144 -2.35 5.51 27.02
C ARG A 144 -3.30 5.73 28.20
N GLY A 145 -4.13 4.72 28.46
CA GLY A 145 -5.03 4.65 29.60
C GLY A 145 -4.57 3.62 30.64
N ALA A 146 -5.50 3.17 31.47
CA ALA A 146 -5.22 2.23 32.56
C ALA A 146 -5.17 0.75 32.15
N THR A 147 -5.58 0.42 30.92
CA THR A 147 -5.76 -0.97 30.46
C THR A 147 -4.98 -1.24 29.19
N GLY A 148 -4.82 -2.52 28.84
CA GLY A 148 -4.21 -2.98 27.59
C GLY A 148 -4.97 -2.61 26.30
N HIS A 149 -6.02 -1.79 26.39
CA HIS A 149 -6.76 -1.29 25.25
C HIS A 149 -5.88 -0.46 24.31
N TYR A 150 -4.91 0.27 24.87
CA TYR A 150 -3.97 1.07 24.10
C TYR A 150 -3.22 0.22 23.08
N GLU A 151 -2.61 -0.89 23.52
CA GLU A 151 -1.85 -1.81 22.67
C GLU A 151 -2.73 -2.44 21.60
N ALA A 152 -3.95 -2.84 21.96
CA ALA A 152 -4.88 -3.44 21.01
C ALA A 152 -5.25 -2.48 19.87
N VAL A 153 -5.54 -1.21 20.20
CA VAL A 153 -5.91 -0.20 19.19
C VAL A 153 -4.71 0.21 18.35
N VAL A 154 -3.57 0.49 18.98
CA VAL A 154 -2.34 0.88 18.26
C VAL A 154 -1.87 -0.24 17.35
N GLY A 155 -1.83 -1.49 17.83
CA GLY A 155 -1.41 -2.65 17.05
C GLY A 155 -2.31 -2.89 15.85
N ALA A 156 -3.63 -2.83 16.04
CA ALA A 156 -4.60 -2.99 14.94
C ALA A 156 -4.52 -1.85 13.91
N ALA A 157 -4.42 -0.60 14.37
CA ALA A 157 -4.29 0.55 13.46
C ALA A 157 -2.99 0.50 12.66
N THR A 158 -1.86 0.17 13.30
CA THR A 158 -0.54 0.09 12.66
C THR A 158 -0.51 -1.03 11.62
N SER A 159 -0.84 -2.26 12.03
CA SER A 159 -0.80 -3.43 11.15
C SER A 159 -1.83 -3.32 10.02
N GLY A 160 -3.03 -2.82 10.32
CA GLY A 160 -4.06 -2.65 9.33
C GLY A 160 -3.70 -1.59 8.27
N THR A 161 -3.07 -0.48 8.68
CA THR A 161 -2.63 0.57 7.74
C THR A 161 -1.51 0.05 6.84
N MET A 162 -0.55 -0.70 7.40
CA MET A 162 0.49 -1.36 6.61
C MET A 162 -0.09 -2.33 5.58
N ASN A 163 -1.04 -3.17 6.00
CA ASN A 163 -1.72 -4.10 5.08
C ASN A 163 -2.51 -3.35 4.00
N ALA A 164 -3.14 -2.23 4.33
CA ALA A 164 -3.81 -1.40 3.33
C ALA A 164 -2.85 -0.90 2.24
N THR A 165 -1.64 -0.49 2.62
CA THR A 165 -0.58 -0.12 1.65
C THR A 165 -0.16 -1.31 0.79
N VAL A 166 0.26 -2.41 1.42
CA VAL A 166 0.82 -3.58 0.71
C VAL A 166 -0.21 -4.23 -0.20
N ASP A 167 -1.47 -4.37 0.25
CA ASP A 167 -2.53 -5.03 -0.52
C ASP A 167 -3.01 -4.21 -1.73
N THR A 168 -2.82 -2.89 -1.69
CA THR A 168 -3.39 -1.99 -2.72
C THR A 168 -2.34 -1.35 -3.60
N GLY A 169 -1.07 -1.34 -3.18
CA GLY A 169 0.01 -0.62 -3.85
C GLY A 169 -0.08 0.91 -3.74
N VAL A 170 -1.13 1.45 -3.10
CA VAL A 170 -1.27 2.88 -2.83
C VAL A 170 -0.62 3.18 -1.47
N PRO A 171 0.30 4.14 -1.37
CA PRO A 171 0.95 4.48 -0.11
C PRO A 171 -0.08 5.03 0.89
N VAL A 172 -0.25 4.32 2.01
CA VAL A 172 -1.03 4.79 3.17
C VAL A 172 -0.07 5.22 4.27
N VAL A 173 0.05 6.53 4.45
CA VAL A 173 0.91 7.15 5.46
C VAL A 173 0.26 7.04 6.84
N PHE A 174 0.96 6.38 7.75
CA PHE A 174 0.50 6.18 9.12
C PHE A 174 0.77 7.42 9.98
N ASN A 175 -0.28 8.18 10.27
CA ASN A 175 -0.25 9.37 11.12
C ASN A 175 -1.11 9.20 12.37
N VAL A 176 -0.91 8.11 13.11
CA VAL A 176 -1.57 7.90 14.39
C VAL A 176 -0.60 8.21 15.52
N LEU A 177 -0.88 9.26 16.30
CA LEU A 177 -0.07 9.58 17.47
C LEU A 177 -0.30 8.52 18.56
N THR A 178 0.78 7.89 18.99
CA THR A 178 0.79 6.87 20.05
C THR A 178 1.56 7.44 21.24
N CYS A 179 0.84 8.04 22.19
CA CYS A 179 1.46 8.81 23.28
C CYS A 179 1.08 8.27 24.65
N ASP A 180 1.99 8.42 25.63
CA ASP A 180 1.70 8.04 27.01
C ASP A 180 0.86 9.09 27.73
N THR A 181 0.98 10.36 27.33
CA THR A 181 0.24 11.47 27.95
C THR A 181 -0.41 12.38 26.91
N MET A 182 -1.45 13.11 27.33
CA MET A 182 -2.13 14.09 26.47
C MET A 182 -1.20 15.27 26.11
N GLU A 183 -0.31 15.68 27.01
CA GLU A 183 0.67 16.73 26.75
C GLU A 183 1.62 16.36 25.60
N GLN A 184 2.11 15.12 25.58
CA GLN A 184 2.94 14.61 24.48
C GLN A 184 2.20 14.64 23.12
N ALA A 185 0.90 14.36 23.14
CA ALA A 185 0.06 14.40 21.95
C ALA A 185 -0.14 15.85 21.46
N MET A 186 -0.39 16.79 22.37
CA MET A 186 -0.50 18.22 22.05
C MET A 186 0.79 18.78 21.47
N ASP A 187 1.95 18.45 22.07
CA ASP A 187 3.25 18.89 21.57
C ASP A 187 3.53 18.44 20.14
N ARG A 188 2.96 17.31 19.70
CA ARG A 188 3.12 16.74 18.35
C ARG A 188 2.03 17.18 17.35
N ALA A 189 1.01 17.88 17.82
CA ALA A 189 -0.13 18.32 17.02
C ALA A 189 -0.11 19.84 16.79
N GLY A 190 1.07 20.42 16.54
CA GLY A 190 1.30 21.85 16.35
C GLY A 190 1.89 22.57 17.57
N GLY A 191 2.29 21.82 18.60
CA GLY A 191 3.01 22.35 19.76
C GLY A 191 4.53 22.33 19.56
N LYS A 192 5.26 22.08 20.66
CA LYS A 192 6.72 22.20 20.70
C LYS A 192 7.47 21.27 19.74
N ALA A 193 6.90 20.10 19.44
CA ALA A 193 7.49 19.08 18.59
C ALA A 193 6.98 19.16 17.14
N GLY A 194 6.41 20.30 16.74
CA GLY A 194 5.86 20.53 15.40
C GLY A 194 4.49 19.87 15.21
N ASN A 195 4.13 19.65 13.94
CA ASN A 195 2.85 19.07 13.56
C ASN A 195 3.10 17.80 12.73
N LYS A 196 2.81 16.63 13.33
CA LYS A 196 3.00 15.35 12.65
C LYS A 196 2.07 15.15 11.46
N GLY A 197 0.93 15.82 11.39
CA GLY A 197 0.06 15.79 10.22
C GLY A 197 0.71 16.48 9.01
N ALA A 198 1.42 17.59 9.24
CA ALA A 198 2.19 18.27 8.20
C ALA A 198 3.35 17.39 7.70
N GLU A 199 4.08 16.72 8.60
CA GLU A 199 5.13 15.77 8.21
C GLU A 199 4.56 14.61 7.37
N ALA A 200 3.40 14.07 7.76
CA ALA A 200 2.74 13.01 7.00
C ALA A 200 2.30 13.44 5.60
N ALA A 201 1.92 14.71 5.40
CA ALA A 201 1.60 15.25 4.09
C ALA A 201 2.80 15.28 3.15
N ILE A 202 3.99 15.65 3.65
CA ILE A 202 5.24 15.62 2.87
C ILE A 202 5.53 14.19 2.41
N VAL A 203 5.48 13.24 3.35
CA VAL A 203 5.69 11.81 3.06
C VAL A 203 4.68 11.30 2.02
N ALA A 204 3.41 11.72 2.09
CA ALA A 204 2.40 11.29 1.14
C ALA A 204 2.70 11.76 -0.29
N VAL A 205 3.10 13.02 -0.47
CA VAL A 205 3.48 13.58 -1.78
C VAL A 205 4.72 12.87 -2.33
N GLU A 206 5.76 12.73 -1.50
CA GLU A 206 7.01 12.09 -1.89
C GLU A 206 6.81 10.63 -2.31
N MET A 207 6.06 9.85 -1.53
CA MET A 207 5.79 8.45 -1.82
C MET A 207 4.90 8.27 -3.05
N ALA A 208 3.91 9.15 -3.26
CA ALA A 208 3.08 9.12 -4.47
C ALA A 208 3.94 9.30 -5.72
N ASN A 209 4.82 10.30 -5.71
CA ASN A 209 5.71 10.60 -6.82
C ASN A 209 6.76 9.53 -7.03
N LEU A 210 7.41 9.03 -5.97
CA LEU A 210 8.39 7.95 -6.06
C LEU A 210 7.79 6.70 -6.70
N LEU A 211 6.60 6.28 -6.24
CA LEU A 211 5.93 5.10 -6.79
C LEU A 211 5.43 5.33 -8.22
N ALA A 212 5.08 6.56 -8.59
CA ALA A 212 4.77 6.90 -9.98
C ALA A 212 6.03 6.80 -10.87
N GLU A 213 7.14 7.40 -10.45
CA GLU A 213 8.42 7.35 -11.17
C GLU A 213 8.91 5.91 -11.38
N MET A 214 8.89 5.09 -10.32
CA MET A 214 9.27 3.68 -10.41
C MET A 214 8.36 2.89 -11.37
N ARG A 215 7.07 3.24 -11.47
CA ARG A 215 6.14 2.62 -12.43
C ARG A 215 6.45 3.05 -13.86
N ASP A 216 6.72 4.34 -14.09
CA ASP A 216 7.00 4.88 -15.42
C ASP A 216 8.23 4.24 -16.07
N VAL A 217 9.24 3.90 -15.29
CA VAL A 217 10.44 3.19 -15.77
C VAL A 217 10.31 1.66 -15.78
N GLY A 218 9.15 1.13 -15.39
CA GLY A 218 8.89 -0.32 -15.31
C GLY A 218 9.62 -1.05 -14.18
N ALA A 219 10.18 -0.31 -13.21
CA ALA A 219 10.84 -0.86 -12.02
C ALA A 219 9.85 -1.27 -10.92
N ALA A 220 8.60 -0.82 -11.01
CA ALA A 220 7.48 -1.30 -10.22
C ALA A 220 6.40 -1.86 -11.16
N ALA A 221 5.93 -3.08 -10.89
CA ALA A 221 4.75 -3.60 -11.55
C ALA A 221 3.54 -2.72 -11.20
N ASP A 222 2.64 -2.50 -12.16
CA ASP A 222 1.34 -1.91 -11.86
C ASP A 222 0.60 -2.82 -10.86
N ILE A 223 0.70 -2.51 -9.57
CA ILE A 223 -0.29 -2.89 -8.56
C ILE A 223 -1.50 -1.98 -8.78
N THR A 224 -1.97 -1.87 -10.02
CA THR A 224 -3.33 -1.46 -10.25
C THR A 224 -4.18 -2.60 -9.70
N VAL A 225 -4.68 -2.44 -8.47
CA VAL A 225 -6.06 -2.84 -8.21
C VAL A 225 -6.82 -2.33 -9.42
N TRP A 226 -7.43 -3.25 -10.17
CA TRP A 226 -8.16 -3.01 -11.43
C TRP A 226 -9.34 -2.05 -11.22
N GLY A 227 -9.06 -0.82 -10.80
CA GLY A 227 -9.96 0.21 -10.34
C GLY A 227 -10.19 1.18 -11.47
N ASN A 228 -11.18 0.85 -12.30
CA ASN A 228 -12.03 1.77 -13.07
C ASN A 228 -11.40 2.88 -13.94
N ARG A 229 -10.08 2.95 -14.14
CA ARG A 229 -9.46 3.97 -15.00
C ARG A 229 -9.18 3.51 -16.42
N GLU A 230 -9.53 2.29 -16.81
CA GLU A 230 -9.37 1.87 -18.20
C GLU A 230 -10.66 2.02 -19.02
N PRO A 231 -10.67 2.85 -20.10
CA PRO A 231 -11.75 2.83 -21.09
C PRO A 231 -11.91 1.47 -21.80
N ILE A 232 -11.00 0.52 -21.57
CA ILE A 232 -11.06 -0.84 -22.11
C ILE A 232 -12.00 -1.78 -21.33
N LEU A 233 -12.41 -1.44 -20.10
CA LEU A 233 -13.30 -2.27 -19.27
C LEU A 233 -14.64 -2.62 -19.94
N PRO A 234 -15.41 -1.68 -20.53
CA PRO A 234 -16.64 -2.03 -21.25
C PRO A 234 -16.35 -2.89 -22.47
N LEU A 235 -15.21 -2.67 -23.16
CA LEU A 235 -14.80 -3.46 -24.31
C LEU A 235 -14.43 -4.89 -23.91
N ARG A 236 -13.62 -5.07 -22.86
CA ARG A 236 -13.26 -6.38 -22.31
C ARG A 236 -14.48 -7.12 -21.77
N ARG A 237 -15.40 -6.43 -21.09
CA ARG A 237 -16.68 -7.01 -20.65
C ARG A 237 -17.55 -7.42 -21.84
N ALA A 238 -17.65 -6.57 -22.87
CA ALA A 238 -18.40 -6.90 -24.08
C ALA A 238 -17.79 -8.12 -24.79
N ILE A 239 -16.46 -8.15 -24.95
CA ILE A 239 -15.74 -9.29 -25.53
C ILE A 239 -15.99 -10.54 -24.68
N TRP A 240 -15.75 -10.50 -23.37
CA TRP A 240 -15.97 -11.64 -22.47
C TRP A 240 -17.40 -12.15 -22.52
N ILE A 241 -18.41 -11.28 -22.41
CA ILE A 241 -19.82 -11.68 -22.46
C ILE A 241 -20.13 -12.38 -23.78
N VAL A 242 -19.62 -11.86 -24.90
CA VAL A 242 -19.84 -12.43 -26.24
C VAL A 242 -19.07 -13.75 -26.45
N THR A 243 -17.83 -13.84 -25.98
CA THR A 243 -16.94 -14.98 -26.26
C THR A 243 -17.04 -16.12 -25.24
N GLY A 244 -17.47 -15.86 -24.00
CA GLY A 244 -17.45 -16.89 -22.94
C GLY A 244 -18.48 -16.70 -21.82
N GLY A 245 -18.64 -15.48 -21.29
CA GLY A 245 -19.47 -15.19 -20.12
C GLY A 245 -20.94 -15.55 -20.29
N LEU A 246 -21.55 -15.24 -21.45
CA LEU A 246 -22.95 -15.59 -21.73
C LEU A 246 -23.15 -17.10 -21.83
N TRP A 247 -22.25 -17.80 -22.52
CA TRP A 247 -22.31 -19.25 -22.70
C TRP A 247 -22.15 -19.99 -21.38
N LEU A 248 -21.21 -19.54 -20.55
CA LEU A 248 -20.94 -20.11 -19.24
C LEU A 248 -22.12 -19.85 -18.27
N ALA A 249 -22.71 -18.65 -18.31
CA ALA A 249 -23.91 -18.34 -17.54
C ALA A 249 -25.10 -19.22 -17.94
N ILE A 250 -25.32 -19.43 -19.24
CA ILE A 250 -26.37 -20.33 -19.74
C ILE A 250 -26.13 -21.75 -19.24
N LEU A 251 -24.91 -22.26 -19.31
CA LEU A 251 -24.55 -23.61 -18.85
C LEU A 251 -24.82 -23.78 -17.35
N TYR A 252 -24.42 -22.80 -16.52
CA TYR A 252 -24.68 -22.84 -15.09
C TYR A 252 -26.17 -22.67 -14.75
N CYS A 253 -26.93 -21.87 -15.50
CA CYS A 253 -28.38 -21.80 -15.36
C CYS A 253 -29.05 -23.14 -15.67
N VAL A 254 -28.65 -23.82 -16.75
CA VAL A 254 -29.16 -25.15 -17.09
C VAL A 254 -28.81 -26.16 -16.00
N ALA A 255 -27.58 -26.13 -15.47
CA ALA A 255 -27.15 -26.98 -14.37
C ALA A 255 -27.96 -26.70 -13.09
N ALA A 256 -28.20 -25.44 -12.74
CA ALA A 256 -29.01 -25.04 -11.59
C ALA A 256 -30.46 -25.54 -11.71
N VAL A 257 -31.07 -25.44 -12.89
CA VAL A 257 -32.41 -25.98 -13.16
C VAL A 257 -32.42 -27.51 -13.04
N GLY A 258 -31.41 -28.19 -13.59
CA GLY A 258 -31.24 -29.64 -13.42
C GLY A 258 -31.11 -30.05 -11.96
N MET A 259 -30.40 -29.27 -11.16
CA MET A 259 -30.27 -29.49 -9.71
C MET A 259 -31.60 -29.30 -8.98
N LEU A 260 -32.42 -28.30 -9.38
CA LEU A 260 -33.76 -28.09 -8.81
C LEU A 260 -34.72 -29.25 -9.11
N CYS A 261 -34.53 -29.99 -10.20
CA CYS A 261 -35.30 -31.20 -10.50
C CYS A 261 -34.95 -32.38 -9.59
N THR A 262 -33.88 -32.27 -8.79
CA THR A 262 -33.48 -33.30 -7.83
C THR A 262 -33.64 -32.80 -6.41
N ILE A 263 -34.31 -33.58 -5.55
CA ILE A 263 -34.53 -33.21 -4.14
C ILE A 263 -33.18 -33.06 -3.40
N VAL A 264 -32.16 -33.82 -3.80
CA VAL A 264 -30.82 -33.83 -3.17
C VAL A 264 -30.01 -32.56 -3.47
N PHE A 265 -30.08 -32.02 -4.70
CA PHE A 265 -29.27 -30.86 -5.11
C PHE A 265 -30.01 -29.53 -5.12
N ALA A 266 -31.33 -29.53 -4.87
CA ALA A 266 -32.12 -28.31 -4.75
C ALA A 266 -31.54 -27.24 -3.80
N PRO A 267 -30.93 -27.56 -2.64
CA PRO A 267 -30.31 -26.56 -1.77
C PRO A 267 -29.11 -25.84 -2.40
N PHE A 268 -28.40 -26.51 -3.32
CA PHE A 268 -27.18 -26.01 -3.97
C PHE A 268 -27.47 -25.26 -5.28
N ALA A 269 -28.68 -25.41 -5.84
CA ALA A 269 -29.06 -24.76 -7.09
C ALA A 269 -28.95 -23.22 -7.02
N LEU A 270 -29.23 -22.63 -5.85
CA LEU A 270 -29.06 -21.18 -5.64
C LEU A 270 -27.60 -20.73 -5.72
N GLN A 271 -26.64 -21.56 -5.30
CA GLN A 271 -25.22 -21.25 -5.44
C GLN A 271 -24.77 -21.33 -6.89
N VAL A 272 -25.24 -22.34 -7.63
CA VAL A 272 -24.93 -22.47 -9.06
C VAL A 272 -25.55 -21.34 -9.88
N PHE A 273 -26.75 -20.89 -9.53
CA PHE A 273 -27.37 -19.72 -10.14
C PHE A 273 -26.58 -18.42 -9.86
N ARG A 274 -25.98 -18.28 -8.68
CA ARG A 274 -25.09 -17.16 -8.35
C ARG A 274 -23.79 -17.21 -9.17
N ILE A 275 -23.24 -18.40 -9.43
CA ILE A 275 -22.09 -18.57 -10.33
C ILE A 275 -22.45 -18.19 -11.77
N ALA A 276 -23.68 -18.49 -12.21
CA ALA A 276 -24.17 -18.04 -13.53
C ALA A 276 -24.20 -16.51 -13.63
N MET A 277 -24.68 -15.81 -12.60
CA MET A 277 -24.65 -14.35 -12.53
C MET A 277 -23.22 -13.79 -12.48
N PHE A 278 -22.30 -14.48 -11.80
CA PHE A 278 -20.89 -14.12 -11.77
C PHE A 278 -20.21 -14.22 -13.15
N ALA A 279 -20.54 -15.27 -13.91
CA ALA A 279 -20.04 -15.44 -15.27
C ALA A 279 -20.44 -14.28 -16.20
N LEU A 280 -21.61 -13.67 -15.97
CA LEU A 280 -22.08 -12.48 -16.71
C LEU A 280 -21.33 -11.19 -16.34
N ASP A 281 -20.86 -11.05 -15.11
CA ASP A 281 -20.11 -9.87 -14.65
C ASP A 281 -18.61 -9.92 -15.04
N GLY A 282 -18.13 -11.04 -15.55
CA GLY A 282 -16.71 -11.23 -15.90
C GLY A 282 -15.79 -11.38 -14.70
N GLY A 283 -16.35 -11.74 -13.55
CA GLY A 283 -15.62 -12.00 -12.33
C GLY A 283 -15.03 -10.79 -11.60
N ILE A 284 -15.53 -9.58 -11.90
CA ILE A 284 -14.93 -8.32 -11.43
C ILE A 284 -15.55 -7.84 -10.10
N THR A 285 -16.78 -8.21 -9.76
CA THR A 285 -17.41 -7.79 -8.49
C THR A 285 -17.65 -8.95 -7.50
N LEU A 286 -16.59 -9.45 -6.86
CA LEU A 286 -16.70 -10.24 -5.62
C LEU A 286 -15.61 -9.88 -4.60
N GLU A 287 -15.49 -8.61 -4.24
CA GLU A 287 -14.77 -8.26 -3.02
C GLU A 287 -15.50 -8.65 -1.70
N PRO A 288 -16.84 -8.88 -1.67
CA PRO A 288 -17.48 -9.40 -0.46
C PRO A 288 -17.26 -10.90 -0.20
N TYR A 289 -16.54 -11.66 -1.05
CA TYR A 289 -16.44 -13.13 -0.91
C TYR A 289 -15.06 -13.63 -0.48
N ALA A 290 -13.98 -12.87 -0.71
CA ALA A 290 -12.65 -13.21 -0.20
C ALA A 290 -12.62 -13.26 1.35
N SER A 291 -13.38 -12.39 2.00
CA SER A 291 -13.44 -12.31 3.48
C SER A 291 -14.10 -13.52 4.17
N PHE A 292 -14.90 -14.32 3.46
CA PHE A 292 -15.51 -15.54 4.02
C PHE A 292 -14.62 -16.78 3.88
N MET A 293 -13.69 -16.78 2.91
CA MET A 293 -12.76 -17.89 2.66
C MET A 293 -11.48 -17.79 3.50
N GLU A 294 -11.09 -16.59 3.92
CA GLU A 294 -9.87 -16.37 4.73
C GLU A 294 -10.01 -16.79 6.20
N ASN A 295 -11.22 -17.14 6.67
CA ASN A 295 -11.44 -17.62 8.03
C ASN A 295 -11.83 -19.10 8.06
N PRO A 296 -10.86 -20.03 8.22
CA PRO A 296 -11.13 -21.47 8.30
C PRO A 296 -11.99 -21.87 9.52
N ALA A 297 -12.20 -20.96 10.49
CA ALA A 297 -13.04 -21.18 11.67
C ALA A 297 -14.50 -20.72 11.49
N HIS A 298 -14.89 -20.22 10.31
CA HIS A 298 -16.25 -19.76 10.07
C HIS A 298 -17.24 -20.95 9.99
N PRO A 299 -18.41 -20.92 10.70
CA PRO A 299 -19.29 -22.08 10.82
C PRO A 299 -19.79 -22.65 9.48
N TYR A 300 -20.03 -21.79 8.49
CA TYR A 300 -20.46 -22.20 7.16
C TYR A 300 -19.33 -22.82 6.32
N THR A 301 -18.08 -22.39 6.56
CA THR A 301 -16.89 -22.94 5.91
C THR A 301 -16.55 -24.31 6.53
N ILE A 302 -16.66 -24.43 7.85
CA ILE A 302 -16.55 -25.72 8.55
C ILE A 302 -17.63 -26.69 8.06
N ALA A 303 -18.89 -26.26 8.00
CA ALA A 303 -19.98 -27.09 7.49
C ALA A 303 -19.76 -27.48 6.01
N GLY A 304 -19.29 -26.55 5.18
CA GLY A 304 -18.93 -26.80 3.79
C GLY A 304 -17.82 -27.84 3.64
N ASN A 305 -16.74 -27.72 4.43
CA ASN A 305 -15.62 -28.66 4.43
C ASN A 305 -16.04 -30.04 4.93
N ILE A 306 -16.88 -30.12 5.97
CA ILE A 306 -17.44 -31.40 6.46
C ILE A 306 -18.32 -32.04 5.39
N CYS A 307 -19.23 -31.28 4.78
CA CYS A 307 -20.07 -31.79 3.70
C CYS A 307 -19.24 -32.25 2.50
N TRP A 308 -18.22 -31.49 2.12
CA TRP A 308 -17.33 -31.84 1.01
C TRP A 308 -16.52 -33.12 1.30
N ALA A 309 -15.92 -33.22 2.49
CA ALA A 309 -15.16 -34.40 2.91
C ALA A 309 -16.02 -35.68 2.94
N LEU A 310 -17.26 -35.58 3.43
CA LEU A 310 -18.19 -36.71 3.52
C LEU A 310 -18.79 -37.12 2.18
N LEU A 311 -19.09 -36.15 1.30
CA LEU A 311 -19.78 -36.45 0.03
C LEU A 311 -18.81 -36.77 -1.10
N PHE A 312 -17.66 -36.08 -1.19
CA PHE A 312 -16.81 -36.10 -2.39
C PHE A 312 -15.31 -36.24 -2.11
N GLY A 313 -14.81 -35.74 -0.97
CA GLY A 313 -13.37 -35.76 -0.64
C GLY A 313 -12.77 -37.16 -0.63
N TRP A 314 -13.46 -38.13 0.00
CA TRP A 314 -13.00 -39.52 0.06
C TRP A 314 -12.97 -40.21 -1.32
N GLN A 315 -13.87 -39.84 -2.24
CA GLN A 315 -13.89 -40.41 -3.59
C GLN A 315 -12.67 -39.95 -4.39
N LEU A 316 -12.25 -38.69 -4.21
CA LEU A 316 -11.08 -38.13 -4.85
C LEU A 316 -9.78 -38.73 -4.28
N VAL A 317 -9.73 -38.97 -2.96
CA VAL A 317 -8.66 -39.75 -2.32
C VAL A 317 -8.56 -41.16 -2.93
N LEU A 318 -9.68 -41.88 -3.06
CA LEU A 318 -9.69 -43.21 -3.66
C LEU A 318 -9.27 -43.19 -5.13
N ALA A 319 -9.64 -42.14 -5.88
CA ALA A 319 -9.22 -41.98 -7.27
C ALA A 319 -7.70 -41.79 -7.40
N HIS A 320 -7.09 -40.96 -6.53
CA HIS A 320 -5.64 -40.76 -6.51
C HIS A 320 -4.87 -41.99 -6.03
N LEU A 321 -5.36 -42.69 -5.01
CA LEU A 321 -4.75 -43.95 -4.56
C LEU A 321 -4.89 -45.07 -5.60
N GLY A 322 -6.03 -45.13 -6.30
CA GLY A 322 -6.24 -46.05 -7.43
C GLY A 322 -5.30 -45.74 -8.60
N ALA A 323 -5.16 -44.48 -8.98
CA ALA A 323 -4.21 -44.04 -10.01
C ALA A 323 -2.76 -44.35 -9.60
N ALA A 324 -2.40 -44.13 -8.34
CA ALA A 324 -1.08 -44.45 -7.79
C ALA A 324 -0.80 -45.97 -7.87
N LEU A 325 -1.76 -46.81 -7.51
CA LEU A 325 -1.63 -48.27 -7.61
C LEU A 325 -1.44 -48.74 -9.05
N VAL A 326 -2.21 -48.19 -9.99
CA VAL A 326 -2.08 -48.53 -11.42
C VAL A 326 -0.72 -48.10 -11.97
N GLN A 327 -0.24 -46.92 -11.59
CA GLN A 327 1.04 -46.39 -12.06
C GLN A 327 2.25 -47.09 -11.41
N ALA A 328 2.12 -47.51 -10.16
CA ALA A 328 3.14 -48.25 -9.43
C ALA A 328 3.42 -49.65 -10.00
N LEU A 329 2.52 -50.20 -10.83
CA LEU A 329 2.73 -51.46 -11.56
C LEU A 329 3.74 -51.33 -12.71
N SER A 330 4.15 -50.10 -13.06
CA SER A 330 5.17 -49.83 -14.07
C SER A 330 6.42 -49.22 -13.43
N ILE A 331 7.61 -49.71 -13.82
CA ILE A 331 8.90 -49.23 -13.28
C ILE A 331 9.08 -47.71 -13.56
N VAL A 332 8.52 -47.20 -14.66
CA VAL A 332 8.57 -45.78 -15.04
C VAL A 332 7.52 -44.93 -14.27
N GLY A 333 6.39 -45.51 -13.87
CA GLY A 333 5.29 -44.81 -13.20
C GLY A 333 5.44 -44.68 -11.68
N LEU A 334 6.51 -45.24 -11.09
CA LEU A 334 6.72 -45.22 -9.63
C LEU A 334 6.89 -43.79 -9.08
N SER A 335 7.55 -42.90 -9.81
CA SER A 335 7.71 -41.49 -9.41
C SER A 335 6.38 -40.73 -9.45
N THR A 336 5.54 -40.98 -10.45
CA THR A 336 4.21 -40.37 -10.57
C THR A 336 3.21 -40.94 -9.56
N ALA A 337 3.37 -42.21 -9.18
CA ALA A 337 2.58 -42.83 -8.11
C ALA A 337 2.82 -42.14 -6.76
N ILE A 338 4.07 -41.80 -6.43
CA ILE A 338 4.41 -41.08 -5.20
C ILE A 338 3.73 -39.70 -5.14
N VAL A 339 3.70 -38.97 -6.26
CA VAL A 339 3.01 -37.67 -6.34
C VAL A 339 1.50 -37.83 -6.15
N ASN A 340 0.88 -38.88 -6.72
CA ASN A 340 -0.54 -39.14 -6.51
C ASN A 340 -0.88 -39.51 -5.06
N VAL A 341 0.01 -40.22 -4.35
CA VAL A 341 -0.13 -40.47 -2.91
C VAL A 341 -0.02 -39.18 -2.10
N GLN A 342 0.90 -38.28 -2.46
CA GLN A 342 1.03 -36.97 -1.81
C GLN A 342 -0.22 -36.10 -2.04
N MET A 343 -0.73 -36.06 -3.28
CA MET A 343 -1.97 -35.33 -3.60
C MET A 343 -3.17 -35.86 -2.81
N ALA A 344 -3.26 -37.17 -2.56
CA ALA A 344 -4.31 -37.74 -1.71
C ALA A 344 -4.29 -37.21 -0.26
N THR A 345 -3.12 -36.79 0.26
CA THR A 345 -3.01 -36.20 1.60
C THR A 345 -3.45 -34.74 1.68
N TYR A 346 -3.48 -34.01 0.57
CA TYR A 346 -3.93 -32.61 0.49
C TYR A 346 -5.45 -32.47 0.22
N VAL A 347 -6.13 -33.59 -0.02
CA VAL A 347 -7.56 -33.67 -0.34
C VAL A 347 -8.42 -33.86 0.92
N MET A 348 -7.85 -34.04 2.10
CA MET A 348 -8.59 -34.00 3.38
C MET A 348 -8.19 -32.77 4.17
#